data_AF-A0A1D2QAE5-F1
#
_entry.id   AF-A0A1D2QAE5-F1
#
_cell.length_a   1.000
_cell.length_b   1.000
_cell.length_c   1.000
_cell.angle_alpha   90.00
_cell.angle_beta   90.00
_cell.angle_gamma   90.00
#
_symmetry.space_group_name_H-M   'P 1'
#
loop_
_entity.id
_entity.type
_entity.pdbx_description
1 polymer ?
#
loop_
_entity_poly.entity_id
_entity_poly.type
_entity_poly.pdbx_seq_one_letter_code
_entity_poly.pdbx_strand_id
1 'polypeptide(L)'
;MTELEDQQARLETQLTTKDERIDDLETELQTERDRTTQLETRLEDLESQTEDLQDDCEEDRQQNHRIRASVSRIINDVREYTSEDGSSVDATSPTIVAEAATVGKELHDIIQRTTENASLLDFSTKRPANASIHEKYLSVLGRAEEKARETGSQTVFLNYREVATHYGCAYKTDGYRVMEEMAERVPGVAYVDGHLANPDIDPTTKIDGKSIRVEWNHPDLRGWVRAHREG
;
A
#
# COMPACT_ATOMS: atom_id res chain seq x y z
N MET A 1 -1.79 28.43 -66.75
CA MET A 1 -2.79 29.01 -65.82
C MET A 1 -3.17 27.96 -64.78
N THR A 2 -3.43 26.72 -65.20
CA THR A 2 -3.79 25.57 -64.34
C THR A 2 -2.76 25.17 -63.27
N GLU A 3 -1.46 25.18 -63.57
CA GLU A 3 -0.44 24.67 -62.63
C GLU A 3 -0.20 25.58 -61.41
N LEU A 4 -0.36 26.90 -61.60
CA LEU A 4 -0.32 27.88 -60.52
C LEU A 4 -1.58 27.81 -59.65
N GLU A 5 -2.75 27.59 -60.26
CA GLU A 5 -4.02 27.42 -59.56
C GLU A 5 -4.02 26.14 -58.71
N ASP A 6 -3.49 25.03 -59.25
CA ASP A 6 -3.32 23.78 -58.51
C ASP A 6 -2.35 23.93 -57.34
N GLN A 7 -1.24 24.65 -57.54
CA GLN A 7 -0.28 24.92 -56.48
C GLN A 7 -0.89 25.80 -55.38
N GLN A 8 -1.68 26.81 -55.75
CA GLN A 8 -2.38 27.68 -54.81
C GLN A 8 -3.41 26.90 -53.98
N ALA A 9 -4.26 26.09 -54.62
CA ALA A 9 -5.26 25.27 -53.92
C ALA A 9 -4.62 24.27 -52.93
N ARG A 10 -3.47 23.71 -53.30
CA ARG A 10 -2.72 22.80 -52.42
C ARG A 10 -2.13 23.53 -51.21
N LEU A 11 -1.61 24.75 -51.40
CA LEU A 11 -1.11 25.57 -50.31
C LEU A 11 -2.23 25.99 -49.37
N GLU A 12 -3.40 26.40 -49.89
CA GLU A 12 -4.57 26.73 -49.08
C GLU A 12 -5.01 25.55 -48.20
N THR A 13 -5.09 24.35 -48.78
CA THR A 13 -5.41 23.13 -48.02
C THR A 13 -4.38 22.82 -46.94
N GLN A 14 -3.08 22.99 -47.23
CA GLN A 14 -2.04 22.79 -46.23
C GLN A 14 -2.09 23.82 -45.10
N LEU A 15 -2.49 25.06 -45.42
CA LEU A 15 -2.64 26.13 -44.45
C LEU A 15 -3.80 25.82 -43.50
N THR A 16 -4.96 25.46 -44.04
CA THR A 16 -6.12 25.10 -43.21
C THR A 16 -5.84 23.91 -42.30
N THR A 17 -5.20 22.85 -42.81
CA THR A 17 -4.83 21.70 -41.97
C THR A 17 -3.80 22.05 -40.89
N LYS A 18 -2.91 23.01 -41.17
CA LYS A 18 -1.95 23.49 -40.17
C LYS A 18 -2.64 24.34 -39.10
N ASP A 19 -3.59 25.18 -39.49
CA ASP A 19 -4.37 26.01 -38.56
C ASP A 19 -5.21 25.13 -37.62
N GLU A 20 -5.93 24.13 -38.16
CA GLU A 20 -6.67 23.15 -37.35
C GLU A 20 -5.76 22.44 -36.34
N ARG A 21 -4.56 22.02 -36.78
CA ARG A 21 -3.59 21.37 -35.89
C ARG A 21 -3.03 22.32 -34.82
N ILE A 22 -2.92 23.61 -35.11
CA ILE A 22 -2.48 24.60 -34.12
C ILE A 22 -3.57 24.73 -33.04
N ASP A 23 -4.83 24.86 -33.44
CA ASP A 23 -5.96 24.97 -32.51
C ASP A 23 -6.08 23.75 -31.58
N ASP A 24 -5.89 22.54 -32.13
CA ASP A 24 -5.86 21.30 -31.36
C ASP A 24 -4.72 21.29 -30.33
N LEU A 25 -3.51 21.66 -30.75
CA LEU A 25 -2.33 21.69 -29.89
C LEU A 25 -2.43 22.77 -28.80
N GLU A 26 -3.04 23.91 -29.11
CA GLU A 26 -3.30 24.96 -28.11
C GLU A 26 -4.29 24.49 -27.04
N THR A 27 -5.31 23.73 -27.44
CA THR A 27 -6.30 23.14 -26.53
C THR A 27 -5.68 22.07 -25.64
N GLU A 28 -4.85 21.18 -26.21
CA GLU A 28 -4.12 20.16 -25.47
C GLU A 28 -3.13 20.80 -24.47
N LEU A 29 -2.39 21.82 -24.91
CA LEU A 29 -1.46 22.56 -24.06
C LEU A 29 -2.18 23.23 -22.88
N GLN A 30 -3.36 23.79 -23.11
CA GLN A 30 -4.15 24.39 -22.03
C GLN A 30 -4.64 23.33 -21.03
N THR A 31 -5.09 22.18 -21.52
CA THR A 31 -5.51 21.06 -20.66
C THR A 31 -4.37 20.56 -19.76
N GLU A 32 -3.16 20.43 -20.30
CA GLU A 32 -2.00 20.01 -19.52
C GLU A 32 -1.51 21.08 -18.53
N ARG A 33 -1.67 22.37 -18.85
CA ARG A 33 -1.43 23.46 -17.87
C ARG A 33 -2.39 23.37 -16.69
N ASP A 34 -3.68 23.21 -16.96
CA ASP A 34 -4.70 23.09 -15.92
C ASP A 34 -4.43 21.87 -15.02
N ARG A 35 -4.03 20.74 -15.64
CA ARG A 35 -3.62 19.53 -14.92
C ARG A 35 -2.38 19.76 -14.06
N THR A 36 -1.39 20.49 -14.57
CA THR A 36 -0.17 20.82 -13.81
C THR A 36 -0.51 21.62 -12.57
N THR A 37 -1.33 22.68 -12.70
CA THR A 37 -1.77 23.48 -11.56
C THR A 37 -2.54 22.64 -10.54
N GLN A 38 -3.39 21.71 -10.98
CA GLN A 38 -4.11 20.82 -10.07
C GLN A 38 -3.16 19.88 -9.29
N LEU A 39 -2.12 19.37 -9.96
CA LEU A 39 -1.11 18.51 -9.32
C LEU A 39 -0.25 19.30 -8.32
N GLU A 40 0.10 20.55 -8.64
CA GLU A 40 0.84 21.44 -7.74
C GLU A 40 0.04 21.69 -6.44
N THR A 41 -1.23 22.08 -6.54
CA THR A 41 -2.09 22.26 -5.34
C THR A 41 -2.18 20.99 -4.51
N ARG A 42 -2.33 19.82 -5.16
CA ARG A 42 -2.41 18.54 -4.44
C ARG A 42 -1.09 18.18 -3.76
N LEU A 43 0.06 18.56 -4.32
CA LEU A 43 1.36 18.35 -3.70
C LEU A 43 1.48 19.21 -2.44
N GLU A 44 1.11 20.48 -2.51
CA GLU A 44 1.10 21.39 -1.34
C GLU A 44 0.22 20.84 -0.20
N ASP A 45 -0.98 20.35 -0.52
CA ASP A 45 -1.88 19.73 0.47
C ASP A 45 -1.26 18.48 1.13
N LEU A 46 -0.56 17.65 0.36
CA LEU A 46 0.08 16.44 0.87
C LEU A 46 1.33 16.75 1.70
N GLU A 47 2.06 17.80 1.35
CA GLU A 47 3.20 18.28 2.14
C GLU A 47 2.72 18.78 3.50
N SER A 48 1.66 19.59 3.55
CA SER A 48 1.05 20.04 4.81
C SER A 48 0.58 18.87 5.68
N GLN A 49 -0.12 17.89 5.11
CA GLN A 49 -0.55 16.71 5.86
C GLN A 49 0.62 15.88 6.41
N THR A 50 1.74 15.86 5.69
CA THR A 50 2.93 15.14 6.12
C THR A 50 3.59 15.85 7.30
N GLU A 51 3.62 17.18 7.30
CA GLU A 51 4.12 17.99 8.41
C GLU A 51 3.27 17.78 9.66
N ASP A 52 1.94 17.87 9.54
CA ASP A 52 1.00 17.63 10.65
C ASP A 52 1.20 16.24 11.28
N LEU A 53 1.32 15.19 10.45
CA LEU A 53 1.55 13.82 10.93
C LEU A 53 2.93 13.64 11.60
N GLN A 54 3.94 14.41 11.18
CA GLN A 54 5.25 14.37 11.82
C GLN A 54 5.20 15.00 13.21
N ASP A 55 4.49 16.11 13.35
CA ASP A 55 4.29 16.80 14.62
C ASP A 55 3.51 15.92 15.62
N ASP A 56 2.41 15.30 15.17
CA ASP A 56 1.63 14.34 15.97
C ASP A 56 2.51 13.18 16.47
N CYS A 57 3.34 12.62 15.58
CA CYS A 57 4.24 11.52 15.93
C CYS A 57 5.29 11.93 16.97
N GLU A 58 5.78 13.16 16.90
CA GLU A 58 6.73 13.68 17.88
C GLU A 58 6.08 13.96 19.23
N GLU A 59 4.84 14.47 19.25
CA GLU A 59 4.06 14.63 20.47
C GLU A 59 3.83 13.28 21.18
N ASP A 60 3.42 12.26 20.43
CA ASP A 60 3.23 10.89 20.93
C ASP A 60 4.52 10.30 21.52
N ARG A 61 5.67 10.54 20.86
CA ARG A 61 6.98 10.11 21.37
C ARG A 61 7.33 10.79 22.70
N GLN A 62 7.09 12.09 22.81
CA GLN A 62 7.33 12.83 24.04
C GLN A 62 6.40 12.33 25.17
N GLN A 63 5.12 12.09 24.87
CA GLN A 63 4.19 11.52 25.82
C GLN A 63 4.64 10.13 26.29
N ASN A 64 5.06 9.26 25.36
CA ASN A 64 5.56 7.94 25.70
C ASN A 64 6.79 8.02 26.63
N HIS A 65 7.71 8.95 26.35
CA HIS A 65 8.88 9.18 27.20
C HIS A 65 8.48 9.62 28.61
N ARG A 66 7.51 10.55 28.74
CA ARG A 66 6.98 10.99 30.04
C ARG A 66 6.33 9.83 30.81
N ILE A 67 5.52 9.00 30.14
CA ILE A 67 4.89 7.83 30.75
C ILE A 67 5.95 6.85 31.24
N ARG A 68 6.96 6.53 30.43
CA ARG A 68 8.07 5.64 30.83
C ARG A 68 8.78 6.17 32.07
N ALA A 69 9.12 7.46 32.11
CA ALA A 69 9.74 8.08 33.27
C ALA A 69 8.86 7.99 34.52
N SER A 70 7.54 8.22 34.38
CA SER A 70 6.58 8.08 35.48
C SER A 70 6.49 6.65 36.00
N VAL A 71 6.42 5.66 35.10
CA VAL A 71 6.38 4.24 35.46
C VAL A 71 7.67 3.82 36.18
N SER A 72 8.83 4.24 35.69
CA SER A 72 10.11 3.97 36.37
C SER A 72 10.15 4.56 37.78
N ARG A 73 9.60 5.76 37.99
CA ARG A 73 9.48 6.34 39.33
C ARG A 73 8.58 5.49 40.24
N ILE A 74 7.39 5.10 39.77
CA ILE A 74 6.46 4.27 40.55
C ILE A 74 7.11 2.94 40.93
N ILE A 75 7.84 2.29 40.01
CA ILE A 75 8.54 1.03 40.30
C ILE A 75 9.56 1.22 41.43
N ASN A 76 10.31 2.33 41.41
CA ASN A 76 11.27 2.64 42.47
C ASN A 76 10.56 2.94 43.79
N ASP A 77 9.48 3.73 43.78
CA ASP A 77 8.69 4.05 44.97
C ASP A 77 8.10 2.78 45.61
N VAL A 78 7.55 1.86 44.80
CA VAL A 78 7.03 0.56 45.27
C VAL A 78 8.16 -0.32 45.83
N ARG A 79 9.35 -0.29 45.24
CA ARG A 79 10.51 -1.05 45.71
C ARG A 79 11.08 -0.49 47.02
N GLU A 80 11.03 0.83 47.20
CA GLU A 80 11.47 1.52 48.41
C GLU A 80 10.39 1.53 49.51
N TYR A 81 9.17 1.10 49.19
CA TYR A 81 8.08 0.90 50.15
C TYR A 81 8.31 -0.31 51.09
N THR A 82 9.41 -0.28 51.83
CA THR A 82 9.54 -0.98 53.11
C THR A 82 8.89 -0.10 54.17
N SER A 83 7.78 -0.55 54.75
CA SER A 83 7.04 0.18 55.79
C SER A 83 7.92 0.56 56.97
N GLU A 84 7.74 1.77 57.51
CA GLU A 84 8.40 2.27 58.73
C GLU A 84 8.25 1.37 59.97
N ASP A 85 7.33 0.39 59.95
CA ASP A 85 7.07 -0.56 61.05
C ASP A 85 7.82 -1.91 60.89
N GLY A 86 8.74 -2.02 59.92
CA GLY A 86 9.55 -3.24 59.72
C GLY A 86 8.80 -4.46 59.21
N SER A 87 7.48 -4.38 58.97
CA SER A 87 6.74 -5.39 58.23
C SER A 87 7.07 -5.29 56.74
N SER A 88 8.13 -5.96 56.28
CA SER A 88 8.31 -6.14 54.85
C SER A 88 7.01 -6.72 54.27
N VAL A 89 6.44 -6.07 53.26
CA VAL A 89 5.38 -6.68 52.46
C VAL A 89 5.89 -8.06 52.08
N ASP A 90 5.23 -9.10 52.57
CA ASP A 90 5.68 -10.46 52.33
C ASP A 90 5.66 -10.67 50.81
N ALA A 91 6.85 -10.62 50.20
CA ALA A 91 7.02 -10.82 48.77
C ALA A 91 6.62 -12.24 48.35
N THR A 92 6.31 -13.13 49.32
CA THR A 92 5.72 -14.45 49.10
C THR A 92 4.20 -14.50 49.31
N SER A 93 3.55 -13.37 49.61
CA SER A 93 2.10 -13.25 49.65
C SER A 93 1.52 -13.74 48.31
N PRO A 94 0.70 -14.82 48.31
CA PRO A 94 0.23 -15.46 47.08
C PRO A 94 -0.50 -14.48 46.16
N THR A 95 -1.18 -13.50 46.73
CA THR A 95 -1.94 -12.47 46.01
C THR A 95 -1.02 -11.50 45.28
N ILE A 96 0.06 -11.03 45.92
CA ILE A 96 1.00 -10.08 45.34
C ILE A 96 1.85 -10.78 44.27
N VAL A 97 2.25 -12.04 44.50
CA VAL A 97 2.94 -12.86 43.49
C VAL A 97 2.05 -13.09 42.27
N ALA A 98 0.76 -13.35 42.47
CA ALA A 98 -0.19 -13.53 41.36
C ALA A 98 -0.45 -12.23 40.57
N GLU A 99 -0.60 -11.10 41.24
CA GLU A 99 -0.76 -9.80 40.58
C GLU A 99 0.52 -9.38 39.85
N ALA A 100 1.70 -9.54 40.46
CA ALA A 100 2.99 -9.24 39.82
C ALA A 100 3.24 -10.15 38.60
N ALA A 101 2.85 -11.42 38.65
CA ALA A 101 2.94 -12.32 37.51
C ALA A 101 1.99 -11.91 36.37
N THR A 102 0.76 -11.47 36.71
CA THR A 102 -0.22 -10.97 35.74
C THR A 102 0.28 -9.69 35.06
N VAL A 103 0.69 -8.71 35.84
CA VAL A 103 1.21 -7.43 35.33
C VAL A 103 2.52 -7.63 34.57
N GLY A 104 3.40 -8.51 35.03
CA GLY A 104 4.63 -8.88 34.33
C GLY A 104 4.35 -9.51 32.97
N LYS A 105 3.31 -10.35 32.86
CA LYS A 105 2.88 -10.95 31.60
C LYS A 105 2.29 -9.90 30.65
N GLU A 106 1.43 -9.01 31.15
CA GLU A 106 0.86 -7.93 30.34
C GLU A 106 1.94 -6.97 29.84
N LEU A 107 2.90 -6.60 30.68
CA LEU A 107 4.06 -5.79 30.28
C LEU A 107 4.93 -6.51 29.25
N HIS A 108 5.16 -7.81 29.41
CA HIS A 108 5.90 -8.60 28.43
C HIS A 108 5.19 -8.64 27.07
N ASP A 109 3.88 -8.86 27.06
CA ASP A 109 3.07 -8.86 25.83
C ASP A 109 3.06 -7.48 25.16
N ILE A 110 3.01 -6.39 25.94
CA ILE A 110 3.10 -5.02 25.43
C ILE A 110 4.49 -4.72 24.86
N ILE A 111 5.57 -5.13 25.56
CA ILE A 111 6.96 -4.95 25.11
C ILE A 111 7.21 -5.77 23.84
N GLN A 112 6.69 -6.99 23.77
CA GLN A 112 6.82 -7.84 22.59
C GLN A 112 6.10 -7.23 21.39
N ARG A 113 4.85 -6.77 21.57
CA ARG A 113 4.11 -6.04 20.52
C ARG A 113 4.80 -4.75 20.10
N THR A 114 5.36 -3.98 21.05
CA THR A 114 6.09 -2.74 20.70
C THR A 114 7.44 -3.02 20.07
N THR A 115 8.09 -4.14 20.39
CA THR A 115 9.33 -4.57 19.72
C THR A 115 9.04 -5.06 18.30
N GLU A 116 7.95 -5.82 18.10
CA GLU A 116 7.42 -6.16 16.78
C GLU A 116 7.08 -4.88 15.99
N ASN A 117 6.40 -3.91 16.59
CA ASN A 117 6.10 -2.63 15.95
C ASN A 117 7.36 -1.79 15.64
N ALA A 118 8.36 -1.78 16.52
CA ALA A 118 9.63 -1.08 16.29
C ALA A 118 10.47 -1.75 15.21
N SER A 119 10.44 -3.08 15.10
CA SER A 119 11.09 -3.81 14.01
C SER A 119 10.33 -3.66 12.68
N LEU A 120 9.03 -3.33 12.69
CA LEU A 120 8.31 -2.86 11.51
C LEU A 120 8.78 -1.46 11.07
N LEU A 121 9.11 -0.57 12.02
CA LEU A 121 9.69 0.75 11.71
C LEU A 121 11.13 0.65 11.17
N ASP A 122 11.93 -0.29 11.67
CA ASP A 122 13.29 -0.56 11.15
C ASP A 122 13.29 -1.27 9.77
N PHE A 123 12.15 -1.83 9.36
CA PHE A 123 11.93 -2.28 7.98
C PHE A 123 11.44 -1.13 7.07
N SER A 124 10.73 -0.13 7.61
CA SER A 124 10.35 1.09 6.90
C SER A 124 11.57 1.93 6.50
N THR A 125 12.65 1.93 7.30
CA THR A 125 13.94 2.56 6.97
C THR A 125 14.75 1.75 5.94
N LYS A 126 14.40 0.48 5.72
CA LYS A 126 14.87 -0.35 4.59
C LYS A 126 13.87 -0.35 3.42
N ARG A 127 13.11 0.73 3.22
CA ARG A 127 12.35 0.95 1.99
C ARG A 127 13.30 0.84 0.79
N PRO A 128 13.10 -0.09 -0.16
CA PRO A 128 13.62 0.14 -1.50
C PRO A 128 12.94 1.43 -2.01
N ALA A 129 13.74 2.35 -2.51
CA ALA A 129 13.29 3.64 -3.02
C ALA A 129 12.04 3.49 -3.89
N ASN A 130 11.02 4.29 -3.57
CA ASN A 130 9.69 4.39 -4.17
C ASN A 130 9.55 3.77 -5.59
N ALA A 131 9.23 2.49 -5.65
CA ALA A 131 8.67 1.88 -6.85
C ALA A 131 7.28 2.48 -7.10
N SER A 132 7.02 2.93 -8.32
CA SER A 132 5.71 3.46 -8.71
C SER A 132 4.60 2.41 -8.44
N ILE A 133 3.35 2.85 -8.24
CA ILE A 133 2.22 1.92 -8.03
C ILE A 133 2.14 0.88 -9.18
N HIS A 134 2.51 1.30 -10.40
CA HIS A 134 2.58 0.45 -11.58
C HIS A 134 3.64 -0.65 -11.46
N GLU A 135 4.84 -0.35 -10.96
CA GLU A 135 5.87 -1.38 -10.68
C GLU A 135 5.39 -2.41 -9.65
N LYS A 136 4.61 -1.98 -8.65
CA LYS A 136 4.02 -2.89 -7.66
C LYS A 136 2.95 -3.79 -8.27
N TYR A 137 2.10 -3.27 -9.15
CA TYR A 137 1.18 -4.11 -9.93
C TYR A 137 1.93 -5.08 -10.83
N LEU A 138 3.02 -4.65 -11.47
CA LEU A 138 3.85 -5.52 -12.29
C LEU A 138 4.52 -6.64 -11.49
N SER A 139 4.86 -6.41 -10.22
CA SER A 139 5.36 -7.46 -9.32
C SER A 139 4.28 -8.52 -9.04
N VAL A 140 3.04 -8.10 -8.74
CA VAL A 140 1.90 -9.02 -8.54
C VAL A 140 1.56 -9.78 -9.83
N LEU A 141 1.53 -9.09 -10.97
CA LEU A 141 1.33 -9.71 -12.28
C LEU A 141 2.51 -10.63 -12.64
N GLY A 142 3.75 -10.31 -12.26
CA GLY A 142 4.89 -11.20 -12.43
C GLY A 142 4.70 -12.54 -11.71
N ARG A 143 4.13 -12.52 -10.51
CA ARG A 143 3.75 -13.76 -9.81
C ARG A 143 2.62 -14.50 -10.51
N ALA A 144 1.61 -13.80 -11.04
CA ALA A 144 0.56 -14.42 -11.85
C ALA A 144 1.13 -15.09 -13.11
N GLU A 145 2.11 -14.46 -13.76
CA GLU A 145 2.78 -14.97 -14.96
C GLU A 145 3.58 -16.26 -14.66
N GLU A 146 4.28 -16.28 -13.54
CA GLU A 146 5.00 -17.46 -13.06
C GLU A 146 4.04 -18.62 -12.74
N LYS A 147 2.96 -18.33 -12.01
CA LYS A 147 1.92 -19.32 -11.68
C LYS A 147 1.23 -19.88 -12.93
N ALA A 148 1.03 -19.05 -13.95
CA ALA A 148 0.47 -19.46 -15.24
C ALA A 148 1.41 -20.42 -15.97
N ARG A 149 2.72 -20.18 -15.88
CA ARG A 149 3.75 -21.07 -16.44
C ARG A 149 3.85 -22.40 -15.69
N GLU A 150 3.74 -22.38 -14.36
CA GLU A 150 3.73 -23.58 -13.50
C GLU A 150 2.52 -24.48 -13.78
N THR A 151 1.34 -23.88 -13.93
CA THR A 151 0.07 -24.61 -14.11
C THR A 151 -0.27 -24.90 -15.57
N GLY A 152 0.41 -24.25 -16.53
CA GLY A 152 0.06 -24.30 -17.95
C GLY A 152 -1.28 -23.64 -18.28
N SER A 153 -1.88 -22.90 -17.34
CA SER A 153 -3.18 -22.24 -17.50
C SER A 153 -3.03 -20.80 -17.96
N GLN A 154 -3.92 -20.35 -18.85
CA GLN A 154 -4.02 -18.94 -19.25
C GLN A 154 -4.78 -18.07 -18.23
N THR A 155 -5.47 -18.72 -17.28
CA THR A 155 -6.18 -18.05 -16.19
C THR A 155 -5.65 -18.55 -14.87
N VAL A 156 -5.23 -17.62 -14.02
CA VAL A 156 -4.68 -17.93 -12.71
C VAL A 156 -5.32 -17.11 -11.63
N PHE A 157 -5.29 -17.65 -10.42
CA PHE A 157 -5.86 -17.02 -9.25
C PHE A 157 -4.76 -16.74 -8.23
N LEU A 158 -4.71 -15.51 -7.75
CA LEU A 158 -3.83 -15.12 -6.65
C LEU A 158 -4.67 -14.82 -5.43
N ASN A 159 -4.35 -15.51 -4.32
CA ASN A 159 -5.01 -15.26 -3.05
C ASN A 159 -4.45 -14.00 -2.38
N TYR A 160 -5.14 -13.56 -1.32
CA TYR A 160 -4.78 -12.38 -0.54
C TYR A 160 -3.30 -12.32 -0.18
N ARG A 161 -2.75 -13.44 0.29
CA ARG A 161 -1.38 -13.51 0.80
C ARG A 161 -0.36 -13.38 -0.32
N GLU A 162 -0.63 -14.00 -1.47
CA GLU A 162 0.21 -13.87 -2.67
C GLU A 162 0.23 -12.42 -3.15
N VAL A 163 -0.93 -11.78 -3.27
CA VAL A 163 -1.01 -10.37 -3.69
C VAL A 163 -0.29 -9.47 -2.70
N ALA A 164 -0.53 -9.64 -1.39
CA ALA A 164 0.08 -8.79 -0.39
C ALA A 164 1.61 -8.90 -0.35
N THR A 165 2.12 -10.11 -0.51
CA THR A 165 3.56 -10.39 -0.53
C THR A 165 4.24 -9.73 -1.73
N HIS A 166 3.67 -9.88 -2.93
CA HIS A 166 4.28 -9.36 -4.15
C HIS A 166 4.05 -7.86 -4.35
N TYR A 167 2.96 -7.31 -3.82
CA TYR A 167 2.72 -5.87 -3.80
C TYR A 167 3.58 -5.14 -2.74
N GLY A 168 3.98 -5.87 -1.68
CA GLY A 168 4.75 -5.33 -0.56
C GLY A 168 3.89 -4.56 0.44
N CYS A 169 2.63 -4.96 0.66
CA CYS A 169 1.79 -4.39 1.71
C CYS A 169 1.90 -5.17 3.03
N ALA A 170 1.99 -4.42 4.14
CA ALA A 170 2.30 -4.94 5.47
C ALA A 170 1.09 -5.52 6.23
N TYR A 171 -0.15 -5.15 5.85
CA TYR A 171 -1.35 -5.43 6.63
C TYR A 171 -2.40 -6.24 5.88
N LYS A 172 -3.16 -7.06 6.63
CA LYS A 172 -4.29 -7.91 6.16
C LYS A 172 -5.40 -7.16 5.42
N THR A 173 -5.60 -5.88 5.70
CA THR A 173 -6.63 -5.04 5.06
C THR A 173 -6.15 -4.44 3.75
N ASP A 174 -4.85 -4.16 3.65
CA ASP A 174 -4.27 -3.46 2.50
C ASP A 174 -4.22 -4.36 1.27
N GLY A 175 -3.98 -5.66 1.43
CA GLY A 175 -4.02 -6.58 0.29
C GLY A 175 -5.42 -6.70 -0.33
N TYR A 176 -6.51 -6.61 0.43
CA TYR A 176 -7.87 -6.63 -0.14
C TYR A 176 -8.15 -5.35 -0.92
N ARG A 177 -7.74 -4.20 -0.39
CA ARG A 177 -7.85 -2.92 -1.09
C ARG A 177 -7.05 -2.91 -2.39
N VAL A 178 -5.84 -3.48 -2.38
CA VAL A 178 -5.00 -3.63 -3.58
C VAL A 178 -5.64 -4.55 -4.61
N MET A 179 -6.28 -5.64 -4.18
CA MET A 179 -7.00 -6.54 -5.08
C MET A 179 -8.18 -5.85 -5.77
N GLU A 180 -8.94 -5.03 -5.04
CA GLU A 180 -10.04 -4.24 -5.59
C GLU A 180 -9.52 -3.16 -6.56
N GLU A 181 -8.44 -2.47 -6.18
CA GLU A 181 -7.81 -1.44 -7.01
C GLU A 181 -7.21 -2.02 -8.31
N MET A 182 -6.56 -3.18 -8.24
CA MET A 182 -6.02 -3.87 -9.41
C MET A 182 -7.14 -4.35 -10.34
N ALA A 183 -8.26 -4.83 -9.81
CA ALA A 183 -9.41 -5.25 -10.63
C ALA A 183 -10.08 -4.06 -11.35
N GLU A 184 -10.02 -2.86 -10.78
CA GLU A 184 -10.54 -1.65 -11.41
C GLU A 184 -9.59 -1.09 -12.48
N ARG A 185 -8.27 -1.20 -12.26
CA ARG A 185 -7.25 -0.48 -13.05
C ARG A 185 -6.48 -1.32 -14.05
N VAL A 186 -6.43 -2.64 -13.87
CA VAL A 186 -5.66 -3.55 -14.73
C VAL A 186 -6.62 -4.38 -15.59
N PRO A 187 -6.61 -4.20 -16.92
CA PRO A 187 -7.43 -5.00 -17.83
C PRO A 187 -7.17 -6.49 -17.65
N GLY A 188 -8.21 -7.33 -17.68
CA GLY A 188 -8.06 -8.78 -17.51
C GLY A 188 -7.77 -9.25 -16.09
N VAL A 189 -7.83 -8.35 -15.09
CA VAL A 189 -7.84 -8.71 -13.67
C VAL A 189 -9.25 -8.54 -13.11
N ALA A 190 -9.78 -9.56 -12.45
CA ALA A 190 -11.10 -9.52 -11.82
C ALA A 190 -11.02 -9.93 -10.36
N TYR A 191 -11.70 -9.20 -9.49
CA TYR A 191 -11.85 -9.57 -8.09
C TYR A 191 -12.92 -10.64 -7.94
N VAL A 192 -12.58 -11.76 -7.31
CA VAL A 192 -13.46 -12.92 -7.18
C VAL A 192 -13.44 -13.46 -5.74
N ASP A 193 -14.60 -13.85 -5.24
CA ASP A 193 -14.67 -14.57 -3.97
C ASP A 193 -13.99 -15.94 -4.11
N GLY A 194 -13.32 -16.39 -3.05
CA GLY A 194 -12.45 -17.57 -3.07
C GLY A 194 -13.10 -18.86 -3.55
N HIS A 195 -14.42 -19.00 -3.41
CA HIS A 195 -15.19 -20.14 -3.92
C HIS A 195 -15.28 -20.18 -5.46
N LEU A 196 -15.16 -19.03 -6.12
CA LEU A 196 -15.19 -18.91 -7.59
C LEU A 196 -13.78 -18.96 -8.21
N ALA A 197 -12.74 -18.99 -7.36
CA ALA A 197 -11.35 -18.85 -7.75
C ALA A 197 -10.63 -20.18 -8.02
N ASN A 198 -11.31 -21.33 -7.90
CA ASN A 198 -10.68 -22.61 -8.23
C ASN A 198 -11.72 -23.61 -8.77
N PRO A 199 -11.74 -23.90 -10.08
CA PRO A 199 -12.67 -24.87 -10.65
C PRO A 199 -12.41 -26.32 -10.20
N ASP A 200 -11.26 -26.60 -9.58
CA ASP A 200 -10.86 -27.92 -9.10
C ASP A 200 -11.20 -28.17 -7.61
N ILE A 201 -11.79 -27.19 -6.92
CA ILE A 201 -12.18 -27.32 -5.50
C ILE A 201 -13.70 -27.42 -5.40
N ASP A 202 -14.18 -28.43 -4.65
CA ASP A 202 -15.60 -28.65 -4.39
C ASP A 202 -16.25 -27.36 -3.86
N PRO A 203 -17.34 -26.86 -4.48
CA PRO A 203 -18.02 -25.61 -4.11
C PRO A 203 -18.57 -25.61 -2.67
N THR A 204 -18.60 -26.75 -1.99
CA THR A 204 -18.95 -26.85 -0.56
C THR A 204 -17.76 -26.64 0.38
N THR A 205 -16.53 -26.63 -0.13
CA THR A 205 -15.30 -26.38 0.64
C THR A 205 -15.15 -24.89 0.87
N LYS A 206 -15.40 -24.45 2.10
CA LYS A 206 -15.21 -23.04 2.46
C LYS A 206 -13.73 -22.65 2.46
N ILE A 207 -13.25 -22.08 1.35
CA ILE A 207 -12.02 -21.30 1.34
C ILE A 207 -12.39 -19.89 1.84
N ASP A 208 -12.13 -19.60 3.11
CA ASP A 208 -12.26 -18.25 3.65
C ASP A 208 -11.15 -17.35 3.05
N GLY A 209 -11.47 -16.62 1.98
CA GLY A 209 -10.58 -15.59 1.45
C GLY A 209 -10.89 -15.17 0.01
N LYS A 210 -10.85 -13.86 -0.27
CA LYS A 210 -11.03 -13.32 -1.62
C LYS A 210 -9.73 -13.44 -2.44
N SER A 211 -9.85 -13.48 -3.76
CA SER A 211 -8.75 -13.66 -4.71
C SER A 211 -8.89 -12.72 -5.91
N ILE A 212 -7.80 -12.52 -6.65
CA ILE A 212 -7.87 -11.94 -8.00
C ILE A 212 -7.72 -13.04 -9.04
N ARG A 213 -8.57 -13.02 -10.06
CA ARG A 213 -8.46 -13.80 -11.29
C ARG A 213 -7.71 -12.97 -12.31
N VAL A 214 -6.63 -13.51 -12.87
CA VAL A 214 -5.83 -12.87 -13.92
C VAL A 214 -5.94 -13.70 -15.18
N GLU A 215 -6.42 -13.07 -16.26
CA GLU A 215 -6.64 -13.67 -17.57
C GLU A 215 -5.57 -13.23 -18.58
N TRP A 216 -4.52 -14.04 -18.75
CA TRP A 216 -3.39 -13.74 -19.65
C TRP A 216 -3.74 -13.79 -21.14
N ASN A 217 -4.91 -14.31 -21.49
CA ASN A 217 -5.49 -14.26 -22.83
C ASN A 217 -6.32 -12.99 -23.08
N HIS A 218 -6.53 -12.13 -22.08
CA HIS A 218 -7.22 -10.86 -22.26
C HIS A 218 -6.43 -9.98 -23.25
N PRO A 219 -7.07 -9.47 -24.32
CA PRO A 219 -6.38 -8.76 -25.40
C PRO A 219 -5.60 -7.54 -24.89
N ASP A 220 -6.14 -6.87 -23.89
CA ASP A 220 -5.58 -5.62 -23.37
C ASP A 220 -4.57 -5.81 -22.23
N LEU A 221 -4.55 -6.96 -21.54
CA LEU A 221 -3.65 -7.18 -20.40
C LEU A 221 -2.19 -7.23 -20.84
N ARG A 222 -1.91 -7.92 -21.96
CA ARG A 222 -0.54 -8.03 -22.49
C ARG A 222 -0.01 -6.69 -23.02
N GLY A 223 -0.90 -5.89 -23.62
CA GLY A 223 -0.56 -4.53 -24.06
C GLY A 223 -0.26 -3.62 -22.87
N TRP A 224 -1.10 -3.68 -21.83
CA TRP A 224 -0.92 -2.93 -20.59
C TRP A 224 0.40 -3.27 -19.89
N VAL A 225 0.75 -4.56 -19.75
CA VAL A 225 2.01 -5.00 -19.11
C VAL A 225 3.24 -4.51 -19.88
N ARG A 226 3.21 -4.52 -21.22
CA ARG A 226 4.33 -4.00 -22.03
C ARG A 226 4.48 -2.49 -21.88
N ALA A 227 3.39 -1.76 -21.99
CA ALA A 227 3.38 -0.30 -21.89
C ALA A 227 3.96 0.21 -20.55
N HIS A 228 3.77 -0.53 -19.47
CA HIS A 228 4.26 -0.16 -18.13
C HIS A 228 5.61 -0.80 -17.75
N ARG A 229 6.14 -1.73 -18.56
CA ARG A 229 7.51 -2.28 -18.39
C ARG A 229 8.55 -1.50 -19.20
N GLU A 230 8.13 -0.76 -20.23
CA GLU A 230 9.00 -0.06 -21.19
C GLU A 230 9.03 1.47 -21.01
N GLY A 231 8.25 2.02 -20.08
CA GLY A 231 8.26 3.44 -19.68
C GLY A 231 9.04 3.67 -18.40
#